data_AF-C3ZVH5-F1
#
_entry.id   AF-C3ZVH5-F1
#
_cell.length_a   1.000
_cell.length_b   1.000
_cell.length_c   1.000
_cell.angle_alpha   90.00
_cell.angle_beta   90.00
_cell.angle_gamma   90.00
#
_symmetry.space_group_name_H-M   'P 1'
#
loop_
_entity.id
_entity.type
_entity.pdbx_description
1 polymer ?
#
loop_
_entity_poly.entity_id
_entity_poly.type
_entity_poly.pdbx_seq_one_letter_code
_entity_poly.pdbx_strand_id
1 'polypeptide(L)'
;ASVSSCLVSFLLKHFTFKLPEGALRPVGSWPVVGHLLSLGRAPHLKLTEWRKQYGDVYTVRMGMEDVVVLNGCRAIKEALVDYKDAFSSRPSVYVLNLFSGFGKNLGFSKFNQAYKEKRKFAYSALRNL
;
A
#
# COMPACT_ATOMS: atom_id res chain seq x y z
N ALA A 1 -13.14 35.83 7.25
CA ALA A 1 -13.95 34.63 7.59
C ALA A 1 -14.12 33.66 6.42
N SER A 2 -14.51 34.13 5.22
CA SER A 2 -14.80 33.24 4.08
C SER A 2 -13.59 32.48 3.51
N VAL A 3 -12.41 33.11 3.43
CA VAL A 3 -11.19 32.46 2.90
C VAL A 3 -10.72 31.31 3.80
N SER A 4 -10.76 31.50 5.13
CA SER A 4 -10.42 30.46 6.10
C SER A 4 -11.38 29.27 6.02
N SER A 5 -12.68 29.52 5.86
CA SER A 5 -13.68 28.47 5.65
C SER A 5 -13.45 27.70 4.34
N CYS A 6 -13.12 28.39 3.25
CA CYS A 6 -12.79 27.75 1.97
C CYS A 6 -11.50 26.92 2.05
N LEU A 7 -10.46 27.41 2.71
CA LEU A 7 -9.20 26.67 2.91
C LEU A 7 -9.42 25.42 3.75
N VAL A 8 -10.17 25.53 4.85
CA VAL A 8 -10.50 24.36 5.68
C VAL A 8 -11.32 23.34 4.88
N SER A 9 -12.30 23.80 4.10
CA SER A 9 -13.11 22.93 3.24
C SER A 9 -12.29 22.25 2.14
N PHE A 10 -11.35 22.99 1.53
CA PHE A 10 -10.45 22.47 0.50
C PHE A 10 -9.48 21.45 1.07
N LEU A 11 -8.88 21.75 2.24
CA LEU A 11 -8.00 20.83 2.95
C LEU A 11 -8.77 19.57 3.36
N LEU A 12 -9.96 19.70 3.95
CA LEU A 12 -10.79 18.55 4.32
C LEU A 12 -11.12 17.69 3.11
N LYS A 13 -11.54 18.28 1.98
CA LYS A 13 -11.78 17.56 0.72
C LYS A 13 -10.53 16.88 0.17
N HIS A 14 -9.38 17.54 0.22
CA HIS A 14 -8.10 16.99 -0.23
C HIS A 14 -7.62 15.85 0.70
N PHE A 15 -7.95 15.93 1.99
CA PHE A 15 -7.65 14.87 2.96
C PHE A 15 -8.73 13.77 2.98
N THR A 16 -9.91 13.95 2.39
CA THR A 16 -10.94 12.91 2.30
C THR A 16 -11.01 12.37 0.89
N PHE A 17 -10.23 11.33 0.61
CA PHE A 17 -10.37 10.56 -0.62
C PHE A 17 -11.71 9.79 -0.59
N LYS A 18 -12.42 9.77 -1.72
CA LYS A 18 -13.67 9.00 -1.84
C LYS A 18 -13.32 7.52 -1.97
N LEU A 19 -13.64 6.74 -0.95
CA LEU A 19 -13.51 5.28 -1.04
C LEU A 19 -14.48 4.75 -2.11
N PRO A 20 -14.08 3.72 -2.88
CA PRO A 20 -15.00 3.03 -3.77
C PRO A 20 -16.16 2.45 -2.96
N GLU A 21 -17.34 2.44 -3.58
CA GLU A 21 -18.59 2.04 -2.95
C GLU A 21 -18.49 0.58 -2.47
N GLY A 22 -18.76 0.34 -1.18
CA GLY A 22 -18.63 -0.97 -0.53
C GLY A 22 -17.25 -1.27 0.09
N ALA A 23 -16.24 -0.41 -0.07
CA ALA A 23 -14.96 -0.61 0.61
C ALA A 23 -15.07 -0.27 2.11
N LEU A 24 -14.81 -1.28 2.95
CA LEU A 24 -14.80 -1.13 4.41
C LEU A 24 -13.51 -0.44 4.86
N ARG A 25 -13.63 0.47 5.84
CA ARG A 25 -12.51 1.21 6.42
C ARG A 25 -12.63 1.26 7.94
N PRO A 26 -11.52 1.07 8.67
CA PRO A 26 -11.52 1.32 10.10
C PRO A 26 -11.91 2.77 10.42
N VAL A 27 -12.60 2.95 11.54
CA VAL A 27 -12.94 4.27 12.06
C VAL A 27 -11.73 4.90 12.76
N GLY A 28 -11.68 6.23 12.80
CA GLY A 28 -10.66 6.95 13.58
C GLY A 28 -9.40 7.34 12.82
N SER A 29 -9.47 7.56 11.51
CA SER A 29 -8.32 8.08 10.77
C SER A 29 -8.03 9.54 11.09
N TRP A 30 -6.80 9.86 11.50
CA TRP A 30 -6.38 11.25 11.71
C TRP A 30 -6.10 11.96 10.37
N PRO A 31 -6.34 13.28 10.26
CA PRO A 31 -5.84 14.06 9.13
C PRO A 31 -4.33 13.89 8.98
N VAL A 32 -3.84 13.76 7.73
CA VAL A 32 -2.43 13.56 7.36
C VAL A 32 -1.80 12.24 7.81
N VAL A 33 -2.06 11.75 9.03
CA VAL A 33 -1.42 10.54 9.59
C VAL A 33 -2.21 9.27 9.26
N GLY A 34 -3.52 9.38 9.04
CA GLY A 34 -4.40 8.25 8.82
C GLY A 34 -4.50 7.35 10.05
N HIS A 35 -4.32 6.05 9.87
CA HIS A 35 -4.38 5.02 10.90
C HIS A 35 -3.02 4.59 11.43
N LEU A 36 -1.93 5.28 11.04
CA LEU A 36 -0.58 4.89 11.44
C LEU A 36 -0.43 4.79 12.97
N LEU A 37 -1.08 5.69 13.72
CA LEU A 37 -1.08 5.66 15.18
C LEU A 37 -1.82 4.45 15.74
N SER A 38 -2.91 4.03 15.10
CA SER A 38 -3.72 2.87 15.51
C SER A 38 -3.03 1.53 15.25
N LEU A 39 -2.08 1.47 14.31
CA LEU A 39 -1.31 0.27 13.98
C LEU A 39 -0.28 -0.10 15.06
N GLY A 40 0.20 0.88 15.83
CA GLY A 40 1.18 0.68 16.90
C GLY A 40 2.52 0.10 16.41
N ARG A 41 3.24 -0.58 17.31
CA ARG A 41 4.58 -1.17 17.01
C ARG A 41 4.52 -2.44 16.15
N ALA A 42 3.39 -3.14 16.18
CA ALA A 42 3.19 -4.42 15.49
C ALA A 42 2.02 -4.30 14.49
N PRO A 43 2.22 -3.59 13.35
CA PRO A 43 1.14 -3.30 12.41
C PRO A 43 0.47 -4.56 11.87
N HIS A 44 1.22 -5.63 11.62
CA HIS A 44 0.69 -6.89 11.07
C HIS A 44 -0.33 -7.56 12.02
N LEU A 45 -0.15 -7.45 13.34
CA LEU A 45 -1.10 -7.98 14.32
C LEU A 45 -2.39 -7.16 14.32
N LYS A 46 -2.28 -5.84 14.29
CA LYS A 46 -3.45 -4.95 14.23
C LYS A 46 -4.27 -5.15 12.95
N LEU A 47 -3.59 -5.28 11.82
CA LEU A 47 -4.24 -5.61 10.55
C LEU A 47 -4.95 -6.98 10.61
N THR A 48 -4.31 -7.99 11.21
CA THR A 48 -4.93 -9.29 11.40
C THR A 48 -6.15 -9.23 12.33
N GLU A 49 -6.11 -8.42 13.38
CA GLU A 49 -7.25 -8.18 14.27
C GLU A 49 -8.42 -7.52 13.52
N TRP A 50 -8.14 -6.49 12.71
CA TRP A 50 -9.13 -5.79 11.91
C TRP A 50 -9.81 -6.66 10.87
N ARG A 51 -9.17 -7.73 10.38
CA ARG A 51 -9.81 -8.74 9.54
C ARG A 51 -11.11 -9.27 10.17
N LYS A 52 -11.14 -9.46 11.50
CA LYS A 52 -12.32 -9.98 12.20
C LYS A 52 -13.52 -9.02 12.14
N GLN A 53 -13.27 -7.73 11.98
CA GLN A 53 -14.30 -6.69 11.97
C GLN A 53 -14.68 -6.25 10.54
N TYR A 54 -13.70 -6.19 9.63
CA TYR A 54 -13.88 -5.66 8.28
C TYR A 54 -13.77 -6.72 7.17
N GLY A 55 -13.53 -7.98 7.53
CA GLY A 55 -13.43 -9.08 6.58
C GLY A 55 -12.06 -9.22 5.91
N ASP A 56 -12.04 -10.01 4.83
CA ASP A 56 -10.80 -10.43 4.15
C ASP A 56 -10.16 -9.32 3.30
N VAL A 57 -10.91 -8.29 2.91
CA VAL A 57 -10.44 -7.15 2.12
C VAL A 57 -11.02 -5.87 2.68
N TYR A 58 -10.15 -4.94 3.07
CA TYR A 58 -10.55 -3.63 3.58
C TYR A 58 -9.45 -2.59 3.32
N THR A 59 -9.81 -1.32 3.41
CA THR A 59 -8.90 -0.20 3.14
C THR A 59 -8.46 0.45 4.44
N VAL A 60 -7.17 0.73 4.57
CA VAL A 60 -6.60 1.52 5.66
C VAL A 60 -5.86 2.72 5.08
N ARG A 61 -6.01 3.86 5.72
CA ARG A 61 -5.20 5.03 5.37
C ARG A 61 -3.87 5.02 6.10
N MET A 62 -2.77 5.06 5.37
CA MET A 62 -1.41 5.16 5.92
C MET A 62 -0.82 6.51 5.51
N GLY A 63 -0.78 7.46 6.44
CA GLY A 63 -0.40 8.83 6.11
C GLY A 63 -1.45 9.50 5.22
N MET A 64 -1.02 9.98 4.05
CA MET A 64 -1.89 10.59 3.05
C MET A 64 -2.37 9.60 1.97
N GLU A 65 -1.89 8.36 1.99
CA GLU A 65 -2.21 7.33 1.00
C GLU A 65 -3.21 6.32 1.55
N ASP A 66 -4.12 5.86 0.71
CA ASP A 66 -5.03 4.76 1.03
C ASP A 66 -4.43 3.43 0.55
N VAL A 67 -4.45 2.43 1.43
CA VAL A 67 -3.83 1.12 1.24
C VAL A 67 -4.89 0.05 1.42
N VAL A 68 -5.07 -0.79 0.40
CA VAL A 68 -5.94 -1.97 0.48
C VAL A 68 -5.17 -3.11 1.14
N VAL A 69 -5.75 -3.70 2.18
CA VAL A 69 -5.18 -4.81 2.93
C VAL A 69 -5.92 -6.09 2.56
N LEU A 70 -5.16 -7.10 2.16
CA LEU A 70 -5.66 -8.43 1.80
C LEU A 70 -5.28 -9.42 2.91
N ASN A 71 -6.27 -9.98 3.59
CA ASN A 71 -6.09 -10.87 4.74
C ASN A 71 -6.76 -12.24 4.57
N GLY A 72 -7.37 -12.54 3.42
CA GLY A 72 -7.97 -13.85 3.10
C GLY A 72 -7.18 -14.65 2.06
N CYS A 73 -7.10 -15.97 2.21
CA CYS A 73 -6.35 -16.83 1.27
C CYS A 73 -6.85 -16.71 -0.17
N ARG A 74 -8.17 -16.59 -0.37
CA ARG A 74 -8.77 -16.40 -1.71
C ARG A 74 -8.33 -15.07 -2.33
N ALA A 75 -8.48 -13.97 -1.60
CA ALA A 75 -8.11 -12.63 -2.08
C ALA A 75 -6.59 -12.52 -2.33
N ILE A 76 -5.77 -13.13 -1.48
CA ILE A 76 -4.31 -13.17 -1.65
C ILE A 76 -3.94 -13.99 -2.89
N LYS A 77 -4.56 -15.17 -3.09
CA LYS A 77 -4.33 -15.99 -4.29
C LYS A 77 -4.71 -15.22 -5.55
N GLU A 78 -5.89 -14.61 -5.56
CA GLU A 78 -6.37 -13.83 -6.70
C GLU A 78 -5.41 -12.69 -7.04
N ALA A 79 -4.99 -11.90 -6.06
CA ALA A 79 -4.07 -10.78 -6.29
C ALA A 79 -2.66 -11.22 -6.72
N LEU A 80 -2.08 -12.23 -6.05
CA LEU A 80 -0.67 -12.61 -6.24
C LEU A 80 -0.44 -13.67 -7.32
N VAL A 81 -1.47 -14.44 -7.69
CA VAL A 81 -1.39 -15.52 -8.69
C VAL A 81 -2.14 -15.13 -9.96
N ASP A 82 -3.45 -14.88 -9.83
CA ASP A 82 -4.33 -14.68 -10.99
C ASP A 82 -4.07 -13.31 -11.64
N TYR A 83 -3.89 -12.27 -10.82
CA TYR A 83 -3.61 -10.89 -11.25
C TYR A 83 -2.18 -10.43 -10.95
N LYS A 84 -1.22 -11.35 -10.93
CA LYS A 84 0.17 -11.09 -10.53
C LYS A 84 0.78 -9.87 -11.21
N ASP A 85 0.51 -9.65 -12.51
CA ASP A 85 1.13 -8.54 -13.26
C ASP A 85 0.61 -7.16 -12.80
N ALA A 86 -0.66 -7.09 -12.37
CA ALA A 86 -1.24 -5.87 -11.80
C ALA A 86 -0.70 -5.56 -10.40
N PHE A 87 -0.46 -6.59 -9.57
CA PHE A 87 0.02 -6.45 -8.19
C PHE A 87 1.54 -6.61 -8.03
N SER A 88 2.29 -6.80 -9.12
CA SER A 88 3.75 -6.99 -9.06
C SER A 88 4.53 -5.72 -8.78
N SER A 89 3.93 -4.54 -8.97
CA SER A 89 4.62 -3.27 -8.71
C SER A 89 4.88 -3.05 -7.21
N ARG A 90 5.80 -2.14 -6.89
CA ARG A 90 6.14 -1.76 -5.52
C ARG A 90 5.86 -0.26 -5.32
N PRO A 91 5.29 0.15 -4.18
CA PRO A 91 5.04 1.54 -3.90
C PRO A 91 6.36 2.31 -3.78
N SER A 92 6.39 3.52 -4.34
CA SER A 92 7.55 4.41 -4.32
C SER A 92 7.59 5.18 -3.01
N VAL A 93 8.10 4.54 -1.95
CA VAL A 93 8.32 5.20 -0.65
C VAL A 93 9.73 5.77 -0.60
N TYR A 94 9.89 7.05 -0.24
CA TYR A 94 11.19 7.74 -0.28
C TYR A 94 12.30 6.98 0.47
N VAL A 95 12.03 6.53 1.69
CA VAL A 95 12.98 5.74 2.49
C VAL A 95 13.37 4.44 1.78
N LEU A 96 12.41 3.69 1.22
CA LEU A 96 12.73 2.45 0.48
C LEU A 96 13.52 2.75 -0.80
N ASN A 97 13.21 3.85 -1.47
CA ASN A 97 13.96 4.30 -2.64
C ASN A 97 15.41 4.60 -2.27
N LEU A 98 15.65 5.31 -1.16
CA LEU A 98 16.99 5.61 -0.68
C LEU A 98 17.80 4.33 -0.41
N PHE A 99 17.22 3.36 0.33
CA PHE A 99 17.86 2.07 0.57
C PHE A 99 18.06 1.23 -0.70
N SER A 100 17.22 1.42 -1.72
CA SER A 100 17.28 0.67 -2.97
C SER A 100 18.22 1.24 -4.03
N GLY A 101 18.88 2.36 -3.74
CA GLY A 101 19.63 3.12 -4.73
C GLY A 101 18.73 3.71 -5.82
N PHE A 102 17.50 4.10 -5.47
CA PHE A 102 16.46 4.64 -6.36
C PHE A 102 16.01 3.64 -7.44
N GLY A 103 15.62 2.43 -7.04
CA GLY A 103 15.11 1.40 -7.94
C GLY A 103 16.19 0.62 -8.69
N LYS A 104 17.44 0.68 -8.22
CA LYS A 104 18.55 -0.10 -8.79
C LYS A 104 18.51 -1.56 -8.33
N ASN A 105 18.09 -1.81 -7.10
CA ASN A 105 17.96 -3.16 -6.54
C ASN A 105 16.79 -3.95 -7.13
N LEU A 106 16.71 -5.25 -6.82
CA LEU A 106 15.62 -6.12 -7.29
C LEU A 106 14.41 -6.12 -6.33
N GLY A 107 14.60 -5.82 -5.04
CA GLY A 107 13.55 -5.96 -4.02
C GLY A 107 12.49 -4.84 -4.02
N PHE A 108 12.91 -3.60 -4.27
CA PHE A 108 12.07 -2.39 -4.17
C PHE A 108 11.95 -1.62 -5.49
N SER A 109 12.49 -2.15 -6.59
CA SER A 109 12.29 -1.55 -7.92
C SER A 109 10.84 -1.67 -8.39
N LYS A 110 10.37 -0.66 -9.12
CA LYS A 110 9.08 -0.72 -9.83
C LYS A 110 9.09 -1.86 -10.85
N PHE A 111 7.92 -2.46 -11.07
CA PHE A 111 7.77 -3.49 -12.09
C PHE A 111 7.82 -2.85 -13.48
N ASN A 112 8.91 -3.10 -14.21
CA ASN A 112 9.13 -2.63 -15.58
C ASN A 112 9.99 -3.64 -16.35
N GLN A 113 10.28 -3.36 -17.62
CA GLN A 113 11.08 -4.24 -18.46
C GLN A 113 12.49 -4.47 -17.90
N ALA A 114 13.14 -3.41 -17.41
CA ALA A 114 14.47 -3.51 -16.79
C ALA A 114 14.47 -4.41 -15.54
N TYR A 115 13.41 -4.40 -14.73
CA TYR A 115 13.25 -5.32 -13.61
C TYR A 115 13.18 -6.79 -14.09
N LYS A 116 12.41 -7.07 -15.15
CA LYS A 116 12.29 -8.43 -15.71
C LYS A 116 13.64 -8.95 -16.21
N GLU A 117 14.41 -8.11 -16.87
CA GLU A 117 15.75 -8.45 -17.37
C GLU A 117 16.74 -8.73 -16.24
N LYS A 118 16.80 -7.84 -15.23
CA LYS A 118 17.62 -8.05 -14.03
C LYS A 118 17.26 -9.35 -13.30
N ARG A 119 15.96 -9.63 -13.15
CA ARG A 119 15.47 -10.86 -12.53
C ARG A 119 15.88 -12.10 -13.33
N LYS A 120 15.74 -12.07 -14.65
CA LYS A 120 16.12 -13.18 -15.54
C LYS A 120 17.62 -13.45 -15.48
N PHE A 121 18.44 -12.39 -15.51
CA PHE A 121 19.89 -12.49 -15.38
C PHE A 121 20.30 -13.10 -14.04
N ALA A 122 19.80 -12.56 -12.92
CA ALA A 122 20.11 -13.07 -11.59
C ALA A 122 19.70 -14.54 -11.43
N TYR A 123 18.51 -14.91 -11.92
CA TYR A 123 18.04 -16.29 -11.88
C TYR A 123 18.92 -17.23 -12.73
N SER A 124 19.33 -16.80 -13.92
CA SER A 124 20.24 -17.59 -14.77
C SER A 124 21.61 -17.76 -14.14
N ALA A 125 22.15 -16.71 -13.51
CA ALA A 125 23.44 -16.77 -12.83
C ALA A 125 23.38 -17.74 -11.64
N LEU A 126 22.34 -17.66 -10.81
CA LEU A 126 22.16 -18.56 -9.66
C LEU A 126 21.94 -20.03 -10.06
N ARG A 127 21.36 -20.30 -11.22
CA ARG A 127 21.15 -21.67 -11.72
C ARG A 127 22.42 -22.30 -12.31
N ASN A 128 23.37 -21.47 -12.75
CA ASN A 128 24.63 -21.89 -13.34
C ASN A 128 25.81 -21.86 -12.34
N LEU A 129 25.54 -21.48 -11.08
CA LEU A 129 26.43 -21.66 -9.93
C LEU A 129 26.20 -23.06 -9.33
#